data_AF-A0A066XLE8-F1
#
_entry.id   AF-A0A066XLE8-F1
#
_cell.length_a   1.000
_cell.length_b   1.000
_cell.length_c   1.000
_cell.angle_alpha   90.00
_cell.angle_beta   90.00
_cell.angle_gamma   90.00
#
_symmetry.space_group_name_H-M   'P 1'
#
loop_
_entity.id
_entity.type
_entity.pdbx_description
1 polymer ?
#
loop_
_entity_poly.entity_id
_entity_poly.type
_entity_poly.pdbx_seq_one_letter_code
_entity_poly.pdbx_strand_id
1 'polypeptide(L)'
;MSFHSTMTLIYRALPAPEGSPTRFSQECIDTARFAMQLHLECMQKIAEEGRHLKAVYIHWAILLTPFTPFFVLFCHVIDTSNADDLRRLNEFVASLRPACELSEPVEKLHQLCSMLCNVATLYMESKSQQSEEHGPINDEFDVYLSALGFPPAEYPAQGMDIGDMSQPSLQTAQLGNWFSGSQYMMGLLEEDLSQFN
;
A
#
# COMPACT_ATOMS: atom_id res chain seq x y z
N MET A 1 -4.38 -1.73 17.43
CA MET A 1 -4.50 -1.37 16.00
C MET A 1 -4.10 0.08 15.75
N SER A 2 -4.73 1.07 16.38
CA SER A 2 -4.46 2.50 16.12
C SER A 2 -2.98 2.89 16.24
N PHE A 3 -2.26 2.42 17.28
CA PHE A 3 -0.82 2.68 17.44
C PHE A 3 0.04 2.22 16.26
N HIS A 4 -0.17 0.99 15.76
CA HIS A 4 0.63 0.45 14.66
C HIS A 4 0.28 1.08 13.31
N SER A 5 -0.96 1.52 13.10
CA SER A 5 -1.31 2.24 11.87
C SER A 5 -0.76 3.66 11.85
N THR A 6 -0.73 4.34 13.00
CA THR A 6 0.01 5.61 13.13
C THR A 6 1.50 5.41 12.92
N MET A 7 2.11 4.36 13.47
CA MET A 7 3.51 4.01 13.16
C MET A 7 3.72 3.70 11.69
N THR A 8 2.77 3.04 11.02
CA THR A 8 2.86 2.75 9.58
C THR A 8 2.84 4.05 8.78
N LEU A 9 1.98 5.01 9.14
CA LEU A 9 1.98 6.35 8.52
C LEU A 9 3.31 7.09 8.73
N ILE A 10 3.88 7.01 9.94
CA ILE A 10 5.16 7.64 10.26
C ILE A 10 6.31 6.98 9.49
N TYR A 11 6.41 5.66 9.51
CA TYR A 11 7.48 4.94 8.81
C TYR A 11 7.36 4.99 7.30
N ARG A 12 6.15 5.16 6.75
CA ARG A 12 5.95 5.43 5.31
C ARG A 12 6.65 6.71 4.85
N ALA A 13 6.81 7.70 5.73
CA ALA A 13 7.50 8.94 5.41
C ALA A 13 9.03 8.79 5.39
N LEU A 14 9.56 7.65 5.85
CA LEU A 14 11.00 7.38 5.82
C LEU A 14 11.37 6.69 4.50
N PRO A 15 12.40 7.18 3.78
CA PRO A 15 12.89 6.51 2.58
C PRO A 15 13.46 5.15 2.96
N ALA A 16 13.32 4.17 2.06
CA ALA A 16 14.01 2.89 2.21
C ALA A 16 15.54 3.11 2.22
N PRO A 17 16.30 2.24 2.92
CA PRO A 17 17.76 2.26 2.83
C PRO A 17 18.25 2.13 1.38
N GLU A 18 19.34 2.82 1.04
CA GLU A 18 19.93 2.77 -0.32
C GLU A 18 20.21 1.31 -0.74
N GLY A 19 19.79 0.96 -1.96
CA GLY A 19 19.93 -0.40 -2.52
C GLY A 19 18.89 -1.41 -2.05
N SER A 20 17.85 -0.97 -1.32
CA SER A 20 16.71 -1.83 -0.95
C SER A 20 15.94 -2.30 -2.19
N PRO A 21 15.52 -3.57 -2.26
CA PRO A 21 14.65 -4.07 -3.33
C PRO A 21 13.21 -3.53 -3.24
N THR A 22 12.89 -2.79 -2.17
CA THR A 22 11.54 -2.28 -1.87
C THR A 22 11.59 -0.80 -1.51
N ARG A 23 10.50 -0.10 -1.82
CA ARG A 23 10.33 1.33 -1.49
C ARG A 23 10.10 1.64 0.00
N PHE A 24 9.93 0.61 0.84
CA PHE A 24 9.73 0.75 2.29
C PHE A 24 10.87 0.09 3.07
N SER A 25 11.15 0.59 4.27
CA SER A 25 12.06 -0.08 5.20
C SER A 25 11.47 -1.41 5.70
N GLN A 26 12.34 -2.31 6.15
CA GLN A 26 11.91 -3.61 6.68
C GLN A 26 10.98 -3.44 7.90
N GLU A 27 11.25 -2.45 8.76
CA GLU A 27 10.42 -2.13 9.92
C GLU A 27 9.01 -1.66 9.52
N CYS A 28 8.90 -0.90 8.42
CA CYS A 28 7.61 -0.47 7.88
C CYS A 28 6.79 -1.69 7.41
N ILE A 29 7.43 -2.60 6.66
CA ILE A 29 6.80 -3.82 6.16
C ILE A 29 6.38 -4.72 7.32
N ASP A 30 7.24 -4.97 8.30
CA ASP A 30 6.93 -5.83 9.44
C ASP A 30 5.83 -5.23 10.33
N THR A 31 5.83 -3.91 10.50
CA THR A 31 4.74 -3.19 11.19
C THR A 31 3.42 -3.37 10.44
N ALA A 32 3.42 -3.28 9.10
CA ALA A 32 2.23 -3.47 8.28
C ALA A 32 1.72 -4.92 8.36
N ARG A 33 2.60 -5.93 8.31
CA ARG A 33 2.26 -7.34 8.52
C ARG A 33 1.61 -7.57 9.88
N PHE A 34 2.20 -7.00 10.93
CA PHE A 34 1.69 -7.12 12.29
C PHE A 34 0.32 -6.47 12.45
N ALA A 35 0.13 -5.27 11.87
CA ALA A 35 -1.17 -4.59 11.88
C ALA A 35 -2.27 -5.41 11.20
N MET A 36 -1.94 -6.03 10.05
CA MET A 36 -2.87 -6.92 9.34
C MET A 36 -3.23 -8.17 10.13
N GLN A 37 -2.25 -8.81 10.75
CA GLN A 37 -2.48 -9.96 11.62
C GLN A 37 -3.41 -9.60 12.79
N LEU A 38 -3.16 -8.47 13.44
CA LEU A 38 -3.99 -8.01 14.56
C LEU A 38 -5.42 -7.68 14.13
N HIS A 39 -5.62 -7.17 12.92
CA HIS A 39 -6.95 -6.97 12.34
C HIS A 39 -7.71 -8.29 12.19
N LEU A 40 -7.08 -9.30 11.58
CA LEU A 40 -7.68 -10.61 11.36
C LEU A 40 -8.05 -11.30 12.68
N GLU A 41 -7.14 -11.29 13.66
CA GLU A 41 -7.41 -11.84 14.99
C GLU A 41 -8.58 -11.16 15.69
N CYS A 42 -8.68 -9.84 15.53
CA CYS A 42 -9.77 -9.09 16.13
C CYS A 42 -11.10 -9.38 15.40
N MET A 43 -11.10 -9.46 14.08
CA MET A 43 -12.27 -9.86 13.29
C MET A 43 -12.75 -11.27 13.64
N GLN A 44 -11.82 -12.20 13.92
CA GLN A 44 -12.15 -13.55 14.36
C GLN A 44 -12.80 -13.55 15.75
N LYS A 45 -12.22 -12.85 16.74
CA LYS A 45 -12.81 -12.74 18.09
C LYS A 45 -14.19 -12.10 18.07
N ILE A 46 -14.36 -11.07 17.25
CA ILE A 46 -15.64 -10.37 17.11
C ILE A 46 -16.62 -11.22 16.28
N ALA A 47 -16.15 -12.18 15.47
CA ALA A 47 -17.01 -13.14 14.79
C ALA A 47 -17.85 -13.96 15.77
N GLU A 48 -17.27 -14.28 16.93
CA GLU A 48 -17.85 -15.05 18.04
C GLU A 48 -18.80 -14.21 18.91
N GLU A 49 -18.69 -12.87 18.83
CA GLU A 49 -19.51 -11.91 19.55
C GLU A 49 -20.64 -11.36 18.64
N GLY A 50 -21.77 -10.96 19.25
CA GLY A 50 -23.00 -10.63 18.52
C GLY A 50 -22.86 -9.52 17.46
N ARG A 51 -23.79 -9.47 16.51
CA ARG A 51 -23.82 -8.55 15.33
C ARG A 51 -23.56 -7.06 15.66
N HIS A 52 -23.92 -6.60 16.86
CA HIS A 52 -23.70 -5.22 17.30
C HIS A 52 -22.22 -4.88 17.56
N LEU A 53 -21.43 -5.81 18.10
CA LEU A 53 -20.01 -5.58 18.35
C LEU A 53 -19.21 -5.55 17.04
N LYS A 54 -19.64 -6.36 16.06
CA LYS A 54 -19.17 -6.28 14.66
C LYS A 54 -19.37 -4.88 14.12
N ALA A 55 -20.59 -4.34 14.17
CA ALA A 55 -20.90 -3.02 13.61
C ALA A 55 -20.05 -1.91 14.25
N VAL A 56 -19.88 -1.91 15.58
CA VAL A 56 -19.04 -0.92 16.28
C VAL A 56 -17.58 -1.06 15.87
N TYR A 57 -17.03 -2.27 15.83
CA TYR A 57 -15.66 -2.48 15.40
C TYR A 57 -15.43 -2.10 13.94
N ILE A 58 -16.33 -2.48 13.05
CA ILE A 58 -16.29 -2.15 11.63
C ILE A 58 -16.29 -0.63 11.45
N HIS A 59 -17.17 0.09 12.14
CA HIS A 59 -17.26 1.55 12.05
C HIS A 59 -15.98 2.23 12.59
N TRP A 60 -15.36 1.67 13.63
CA TRP A 60 -14.19 2.26 14.29
C TRP A 60 -12.84 1.81 13.69
N ALA A 61 -12.75 0.60 13.15
CA ALA A 61 -11.53 0.01 12.60
C ALA A 61 -11.30 0.38 11.14
N ILE A 62 -12.35 0.69 10.37
CA ILE A 62 -12.22 0.93 8.93
C ILE A 62 -11.93 2.39 8.59
N LEU A 63 -12.40 3.33 9.43
CA LEU A 63 -12.28 4.77 9.13
C LEU A 63 -10.87 5.35 9.34
N LEU A 64 -9.91 4.63 9.94
CA LEU A 64 -8.59 5.24 10.24
C LEU A 64 -7.35 4.33 10.10
N THR A 65 -7.46 3.03 9.81
CA THR A 65 -6.41 2.10 10.32
C THR A 65 -5.89 1.02 9.35
N PRO A 66 -6.64 0.40 8.41
CA PRO A 66 -6.12 -0.72 7.64
C PRO A 66 -5.72 -0.37 6.20
N PHE A 67 -6.10 0.79 5.66
CA PHE A 67 -5.68 1.15 4.30
C PHE A 67 -4.16 1.34 4.19
N THR A 68 -3.53 1.97 5.18
CA THR A 68 -2.08 2.18 5.14
C THR A 68 -1.30 0.86 5.21
N PRO A 69 -1.55 -0.06 6.15
CA PRO A 69 -0.90 -1.38 6.14
C PRO A 69 -1.21 -2.20 4.87
N PHE A 70 -2.45 -2.11 4.35
CA PHE A 70 -2.84 -2.77 3.09
C PHE A 70 -1.98 -2.27 1.93
N PHE A 71 -1.88 -0.95 1.79
CA PHE A 71 -1.17 -0.35 0.69
C PHE A 71 0.35 -0.61 0.77
N VAL A 72 0.93 -0.59 1.98
CA VAL A 72 2.35 -0.93 2.19
C VAL A 72 2.63 -2.35 1.70
N LEU A 73 1.81 -3.33 2.11
CA LEU A 73 1.97 -4.71 1.65
C LEU A 73 1.67 -4.88 0.17
N PHE A 74 0.69 -4.14 -0.37
CA PHE A 74 0.42 -4.13 -1.81
C PHE A 74 1.66 -3.71 -2.62
N CYS A 75 2.29 -2.57 -2.32
CA CYS A 75 3.48 -2.17 -3.07
C CYS A 75 4.64 -3.14 -2.83
N HIS A 76 4.79 -3.68 -1.61
CA HIS A 76 5.78 -4.70 -1.35
C HIS A 76 5.60 -5.93 -2.26
N VAL A 77 4.36 -6.36 -2.50
CA VAL A 77 4.04 -7.45 -3.45
C VAL A 77 4.38 -7.05 -4.88
N ILE A 78 4.12 -5.82 -5.32
CA ILE A 78 4.50 -5.35 -6.65
C ILE A 78 6.04 -5.34 -6.81
N ASP A 79 6.75 -4.81 -5.82
CA ASP A 79 8.21 -4.68 -5.85
C ASP A 79 8.88 -6.08 -5.87
N THR A 80 8.41 -7.00 -5.03
CA THR A 80 9.13 -8.27 -4.74
C THR A 80 8.45 -9.54 -5.24
N SER A 81 7.19 -9.45 -5.67
CA SER A 81 6.36 -10.62 -6.00
C SER A 81 6.21 -11.60 -4.83
N ASN A 82 6.17 -11.09 -3.60
CA ASN A 82 6.03 -11.89 -2.39
C ASN A 82 4.63 -12.52 -2.27
N ALA A 83 4.55 -13.84 -2.45
CA ALA A 83 3.28 -14.58 -2.41
C ALA A 83 2.63 -14.63 -1.01
N ASP A 84 3.42 -14.63 0.06
CA ASP A 84 2.88 -14.66 1.43
C ASP A 84 2.15 -13.36 1.77
N ASP A 85 2.67 -12.22 1.34
CA ASP A 85 2.03 -10.92 1.54
C ASP A 85 0.79 -10.77 0.65
N LEU A 86 0.80 -11.29 -0.59
CA LEU A 86 -0.40 -11.35 -1.41
C LEU A 86 -1.51 -12.19 -0.74
N ARG A 87 -1.16 -13.32 -0.11
CA ARG A 87 -2.12 -14.11 0.66
C ARG A 87 -2.71 -13.30 1.81
N ARG A 88 -1.89 -12.58 2.59
CA ARG A 88 -2.36 -11.71 3.69
C ARG A 88 -3.36 -10.66 3.21
N LEU A 89 -3.10 -10.03 2.07
CA LEU A 89 -4.01 -9.05 1.46
C LEU A 89 -5.37 -9.68 1.11
N ASN A 90 -5.36 -10.88 0.54
CA ASN A 90 -6.60 -11.60 0.20
C ASN A 90 -7.39 -12.03 1.44
N GLU A 91 -6.71 -12.49 2.50
CA GLU A 91 -7.35 -12.82 3.78
C GLU A 91 -8.01 -11.60 4.42
N PHE A 92 -7.33 -10.44 4.37
CA PHE A 92 -7.90 -9.17 4.80
C PHE A 92 -9.16 -8.80 4.00
N VAL A 93 -9.12 -8.86 2.66
CA VAL A 93 -10.30 -8.57 1.83
C VAL A 93 -11.46 -9.49 2.19
N ALA A 94 -11.18 -10.80 2.36
CA ALA A 94 -12.21 -11.77 2.72
C ALA A 94 -12.84 -11.48 4.09
N SER A 95 -12.06 -10.98 5.06
CA SER A 95 -12.56 -10.65 6.40
C SER A 95 -13.60 -9.51 6.37
N LEU A 96 -13.51 -8.59 5.40
CA LEU A 96 -14.43 -7.45 5.26
C LEU A 96 -15.81 -7.85 4.69
N ARG A 97 -15.92 -9.01 4.03
CA ARG A 97 -17.17 -9.39 3.33
C ARG A 97 -18.42 -9.38 4.21
N PRO A 98 -18.43 -9.97 5.42
CA PRO A 98 -19.62 -9.95 6.30
C PRO A 98 -20.01 -8.54 6.77
N ALA A 99 -19.10 -7.57 6.64
CA ALA A 99 -19.30 -6.20 7.06
C ALA A 99 -19.87 -5.29 5.96
N CYS A 100 -19.83 -5.73 4.69
CA CYS A 100 -20.26 -4.92 3.55
C CYS A 100 -21.75 -4.57 3.61
N GLU A 101 -22.60 -5.52 4.02
CA GLU A 101 -24.04 -5.31 4.17
C GLU A 101 -24.40 -4.34 5.32
N LEU A 102 -23.45 -4.06 6.21
CA LEU A 102 -23.67 -3.22 7.39
C LEU A 102 -23.33 -1.75 7.14
N SER A 103 -22.55 -1.43 6.10
CA SER A 103 -22.00 -0.09 5.91
C SER A 103 -21.44 0.12 4.49
N GLU A 104 -21.98 1.12 3.77
CA GLU A 104 -21.52 1.51 2.43
C GLU A 104 -20.01 1.86 2.36
N PRO A 105 -19.41 2.61 3.32
CA PRO A 105 -17.96 2.81 3.35
C PRO A 105 -17.13 1.52 3.34
N VAL A 106 -17.65 0.47 3.98
CA VAL A 106 -16.96 -0.82 4.10
C VAL A 106 -17.03 -1.60 2.80
N GLU A 107 -18.19 -1.55 2.15
CA GLU A 107 -18.36 -2.07 0.81
C GLU A 107 -17.39 -1.41 -0.18
N LYS A 108 -17.26 -0.07 -0.14
CA LYS A 108 -16.30 0.67 -0.97
C LYS A 108 -14.86 0.27 -0.68
N LEU A 109 -14.48 0.13 0.59
CA LEU A 109 -13.14 -0.34 0.96
C LEU A 109 -12.88 -1.76 0.45
N HIS A 110 -13.84 -2.68 0.64
CA HIS A 110 -13.75 -4.06 0.14
C HIS A 110 -13.58 -4.08 -1.39
N GLN A 111 -14.34 -3.27 -2.13
CA GLN A 111 -14.21 -3.16 -3.59
C GLN A 111 -12.83 -2.65 -3.99
N LEU A 112 -12.33 -1.59 -3.37
CA LEU A 112 -11.00 -1.03 -3.64
C LEU A 112 -9.89 -2.04 -3.39
N CYS A 113 -9.88 -2.66 -2.21
CA CYS A 113 -8.87 -3.66 -1.85
C CYS A 113 -8.96 -4.91 -2.76
N SER A 114 -10.17 -5.34 -3.15
CA SER A 114 -10.35 -6.44 -4.12
C SER A 114 -9.73 -6.12 -5.47
N MET A 115 -9.96 -4.90 -5.99
CA MET A 115 -9.36 -4.45 -7.25
C MET A 115 -7.84 -4.45 -7.17
N LEU A 116 -7.26 -3.96 -6.07
CA LEU A 116 -5.81 -3.95 -5.86
C LEU A 116 -5.23 -5.38 -5.78
N CYS A 117 -5.88 -6.31 -5.07
CA CYS A 117 -5.46 -7.72 -5.06
C CYS A 117 -5.48 -8.36 -6.45
N ASN A 118 -6.49 -8.04 -7.27
CA ASN A 118 -6.56 -8.53 -8.65
C ASN A 118 -5.41 -7.98 -9.49
N VAL A 119 -5.11 -6.68 -9.38
CA VAL A 119 -3.97 -6.05 -10.06
C VAL A 119 -2.65 -6.72 -9.65
N ALA A 120 -2.42 -6.92 -8.35
CA ALA A 120 -1.22 -7.59 -7.86
C ALA A 120 -1.09 -9.04 -8.39
N THR A 121 -2.19 -9.78 -8.45
CA THR A 121 -2.22 -11.14 -8.98
C THR A 121 -1.84 -11.16 -10.46
N LEU A 122 -2.48 -10.32 -11.28
CA LEU A 122 -2.20 -10.20 -12.71
C LEU A 122 -0.75 -9.76 -12.97
N TYR A 123 -0.23 -8.83 -12.16
CA TYR A 123 1.15 -8.38 -12.25
C TYR A 123 2.14 -9.54 -12.00
N MET A 124 1.92 -10.33 -10.94
CA MET A 124 2.75 -11.49 -10.63
C MET A 124 2.69 -12.56 -11.72
N GLU A 125 1.50 -12.84 -12.25
CA GLU A 125 1.32 -13.77 -13.37
C GLU A 125 2.05 -13.28 -14.63
N SER A 126 1.93 -12.00 -14.98
CA SER A 126 2.64 -11.40 -16.13
C SER A 126 4.15 -11.46 -15.97
N LYS A 127 4.68 -11.16 -14.78
CA LYS A 127 6.12 -11.22 -14.49
C LYS A 127 6.66 -12.66 -14.53
N SER A 128 5.85 -13.63 -14.09
CA SER A 128 6.21 -15.06 -14.19
C SER A 128 6.31 -15.54 -15.65
N GLN A 129 5.54 -14.93 -16.57
CA GLN A 129 5.57 -15.23 -18.01
C GLN A 129 6.69 -14.49 -18.75
N GLN A 130 7.13 -13.33 -18.25
CA GLN A 130 8.17 -12.47 -18.84
C GLN A 130 9.60 -12.74 -18.36
N SER A 131 9.87 -13.90 -17.74
CA SER A 131 11.21 -14.24 -17.20
C SER A 131 12.33 -14.42 -18.26
N GLU A 132 12.22 -13.81 -19.46
CA GLU A 132 13.29 -13.67 -20.46
C GLU A 132 13.54 -12.23 -20.98
N GLU A 133 12.74 -11.19 -20.64
CA GLU A 133 13.05 -9.79 -21.05
C GLU A 133 12.76 -8.78 -19.92
N HIS A 134 13.82 -8.17 -19.39
CA HIS A 134 13.72 -7.03 -18.47
C HIS A 134 13.24 -5.76 -19.21
N GLY A 135 12.02 -5.29 -18.89
CA GLY A 135 11.44 -3.96 -19.24
C GLY A 135 9.97 -4.08 -19.69
N PRO A 136 9.17 -3.01 -19.89
CA PRO A 136 9.08 -1.64 -19.37
C PRO A 136 7.88 -1.44 -18.39
N ILE A 137 7.22 -2.52 -17.97
CA ILE A 137 5.94 -2.47 -17.22
C ILE A 137 6.09 -1.85 -15.81
N ASN A 138 7.24 -2.05 -15.19
CA ASN A 138 7.51 -1.56 -13.84
C ASN A 138 7.58 -0.02 -13.80
N ASP A 139 8.11 0.61 -14.86
CA ASP A 139 8.26 2.07 -14.95
C ASP A 139 6.91 2.80 -15.01
N GLU A 140 5.93 2.24 -15.73
CA GLU A 140 4.59 2.82 -15.82
C GLU A 140 3.86 2.76 -14.47
N PHE A 141 4.03 1.65 -13.73
CA PHE A 141 3.41 1.48 -12.41
C PHE A 141 3.98 2.46 -11.37
N ASP A 142 5.29 2.72 -11.41
CA ASP A 142 5.94 3.68 -10.53
C ASP A 142 5.48 5.13 -10.75
N VAL A 143 5.15 5.50 -11.99
CA VAL A 143 4.57 6.82 -12.29
C VAL A 143 3.24 7.01 -11.56
N TYR A 144 2.35 6.02 -11.57
CA TYR A 144 1.07 6.10 -10.85
C TYR A 144 1.25 6.13 -9.33
N LEU A 145 2.18 5.34 -8.78
CA LEU A 145 2.46 5.35 -7.35
C LEU A 145 3.06 6.70 -6.88
N SER A 146 3.90 7.32 -7.70
CA SER A 146 4.45 8.65 -7.41
C SER A 146 3.36 9.73 -7.32
N ALA A 147 2.37 9.70 -8.22
CA ALA A 147 1.23 10.62 -8.20
C ALA A 147 0.36 10.48 -6.93
N LEU A 148 0.35 9.29 -6.32
CA LEU A 148 -0.33 9.01 -5.05
C LEU A 148 0.50 9.42 -3.81
N GLY A 149 1.65 10.08 -3.99
CA GLY A 149 2.51 10.50 -2.87
C GLY A 149 3.35 9.37 -2.29
N PHE A 150 3.72 8.36 -3.09
CA PHE A 150 4.67 7.32 -2.70
C PHE A 150 6.04 7.46 -3.40
N PRO A 151 7.15 7.13 -2.72
CA PRO A 151 8.47 7.22 -3.33
C PRO A 151 8.63 6.16 -4.46
N PRO A 152 9.32 6.52 -5.56
CA PRO A 152 9.70 5.56 -6.61
C PRO A 152 10.68 4.51 -6.05
N ALA A 153 10.65 3.29 -6.60
CA ALA A 153 11.66 2.29 -6.27
C ALA A 153 12.99 2.69 -6.94
N GLU A 154 14.03 2.96 -6.16
CA GLU A 154 15.38 3.11 -6.70
C GLU A 154 15.93 1.74 -7.04
N TYR A 155 15.89 1.36 -8.32
CA TYR A 155 16.55 0.15 -8.80
C TYR A 155 18.07 0.34 -8.71
N PRO A 156 18.81 -0.51 -7.98
CA PRO A 156 20.25 -0.54 -8.14
C PRO A 156 20.52 -1.10 -9.54
N ALA A 157 20.97 -0.24 -10.46
CA ALA A 157 21.44 -0.66 -11.78
C ALA A 157 22.56 -1.70 -11.58
N GLN A 158 22.26 -2.97 -11.84
CA GLN A 158 23.27 -4.01 -11.87
C GLN A 158 24.12 -3.82 -13.14
N GLY A 159 25.34 -3.30 -12.92
CA GLY A 159 26.47 -3.41 -13.83
C GLY A 159 26.32 -2.67 -15.16
N MET A 160 26.76 -1.41 -15.21
CA MET A 160 27.21 -0.84 -16.47
C MET A 160 28.41 0.10 -16.23
N ASP A 161 29.38 -0.08 -17.10
CA ASP A 161 30.72 0.50 -17.10
C ASP A 161 30.74 2.03 -16.94
N ILE A 162 31.86 2.53 -16.38
CA ILE A 162 32.11 3.95 -16.17
C ILE A 162 32.23 4.64 -17.54
N GLY A 163 31.15 5.27 -17.98
CA GLY A 163 31.22 6.20 -19.10
C GLY A 163 29.93 6.43 -19.87
N ASP A 164 28.94 7.07 -19.26
CA ASP A 164 28.26 8.21 -19.90
C ASP A 164 27.44 8.97 -18.86
N MET A 165 27.65 10.29 -18.79
CA MET A 165 26.96 11.18 -17.88
C MET A 165 25.73 11.73 -18.60
N SER A 166 24.58 11.07 -18.48
CA SER A 166 23.26 11.72 -18.58
C SER A 166 22.09 10.75 -18.37
N GLN A 167 21.63 10.62 -17.13
CA GLN A 167 20.19 10.50 -16.85
C GLN A 167 19.82 10.83 -15.38
N PRO A 168 19.88 12.11 -14.95
CA PRO A 168 19.29 12.53 -13.66
C PRO A 168 17.83 12.99 -13.79
N SER A 169 17.30 13.15 -15.01
CA SER A 169 16.04 13.87 -15.24
C SER A 169 14.80 13.08 -14.84
N LEU A 170 14.81 11.74 -15.00
CA LEU A 170 13.64 10.92 -14.71
C LEU A 170 13.42 10.75 -13.20
N GLN A 171 14.48 10.49 -12.43
CA GLN A 171 14.42 10.42 -10.96
C GLN A 171 14.00 11.76 -10.34
N THR A 172 14.53 12.88 -10.83
CA THR A 172 14.13 14.21 -10.36
C THR A 172 12.67 14.52 -10.67
N ALA A 173 12.18 14.09 -11.84
CA ALA A 173 10.77 14.23 -12.22
C ALA A 173 9.85 13.36 -11.34
N GLN A 174 10.27 12.14 -10.99
CA GLN A 174 9.51 11.25 -10.10
C GLN A 174 9.45 11.78 -8.66
N LEU A 175 10.55 12.32 -8.12
CA LEU A 175 10.56 13.03 -6.82
C LEU A 175 9.68 14.29 -6.83
N GLY A 176 9.67 15.02 -7.95
CA GLY A 176 8.79 16.18 -8.14
C GLY A 176 7.31 15.78 -8.15
N ASN A 177 6.97 14.70 -8.84
CA ASN A 177 5.60 14.15 -8.85
C ASN A 177 5.17 13.67 -7.46
N TRP A 178 6.06 13.00 -6.72
CA TRP A 178 5.82 12.58 -5.35
C TRP A 178 5.50 13.76 -4.41
N PHE A 179 6.33 14.80 -4.45
CA PHE A 179 6.16 15.99 -3.63
C PHE A 179 4.87 16.74 -3.98
N SER A 180 4.57 16.87 -5.29
CA SER A 180 3.34 17.49 -5.77
C SER A 180 2.08 16.72 -5.36
N GLY A 181 2.08 15.39 -5.47
CA GLY A 181 0.96 14.55 -5.02
C GLY A 181 0.72 14.64 -3.52
N SER A 182 1.79 14.70 -2.73
CA SER A 182 1.72 14.86 -1.27
C SER A 182 1.16 16.23 -0.87
N GLN A 183 1.56 17.31 -1.55
CA GLN A 183 1.00 18.65 -1.33
C GLN A 183 -0.47 18.73 -1.73
N TYR A 184 -0.86 18.10 -2.84
CA TYR A 184 -2.25 18.08 -3.29
C TYR A 184 -3.17 17.37 -2.29
N MET A 185 -2.76 16.20 -1.77
CA MET A 185 -3.51 15.51 -0.71
C MET A 185 -3.63 16.34 0.57
N MET A 186 -2.56 17.04 0.98
CA MET A 186 -2.60 17.93 2.15
C MET A 186 -3.61 19.06 1.95
N GLY A 187 -3.66 19.65 0.74
CA GLY A 187 -4.63 20.71 0.42
C GLY A 187 -6.08 20.25 0.47
N LEU A 188 -6.39 19.04 -0.02
CA LEU A 188 -7.74 18.45 0.09
C LEU A 188 -8.15 18.20 1.54
N LEU A 189 -7.21 17.74 2.38
CA LEU A 189 -7.46 17.54 3.82
C LEU A 189 -7.68 18.86 4.55
N GLU A 190 -6.96 19.92 4.19
CA GLU A 190 -7.15 21.27 4.75
C GLU A 190 -8.51 21.87 4.34
N GLU A 191 -8.94 21.68 3.08
CA GLU A 191 -10.26 22.13 2.61
C GLU A 191 -11.40 21.41 3.34
N ASP A 192 -11.33 20.08 3.51
CA ASP A 192 -12.36 19.33 4.24
C ASP A 192 -12.43 19.74 5.72
N LEU A 193 -11.28 19.94 6.38
CA LEU A 193 -11.23 20.40 7.78
C LEU A 193 -11.77 21.82 7.94
N SER A 194 -11.57 22.68 6.94
CA SER A 194 -12.08 24.06 6.97
C SER A 194 -13.61 24.16 6.87
N GLN A 195 -14.28 23.13 6.35
CA GLN A 195 -15.74 23.06 6.25
C GLN A 195 -16.43 22.70 7.59
N PHE A 196 -15.68 22.23 8.58
CA PHE A 196 -16.17 21.86 9.91
C PHE A 196 -15.94 22.92 11.00
N ASN A 197 -15.55 24.15 10.61
CA ASN A 197 -15.38 25.31 11.50
C ASN A 197 -16.25 26.48 11.05
#